data_AF-A0A090SYK7-F1
#
_entry.id   AF-A0A090SYK7-F1
#
_cell.length_a   1.000
_cell.length_b   1.000
_cell.length_c   1.000
_cell.angle_alpha   90.00
_cell.angle_beta   90.00
_cell.angle_gamma   90.00
#
_symmetry.space_group_name_H-M   'P 1'
#
loop_
_entity.id
_entity.type
_entity.pdbx_description
1 polymer ?
#
loop_
_entity_poly.entity_id
_entity_poly.type
_entity_poly.pdbx_seq_one_letter_code
_entity_poly.pdbx_strand_id
1 'polypeptide(L)' 'MDLAHKHGLDPSQMALAFVNQRPFVASNIIGATNLEQLKSNIDSIDVTLSDELLEELQIIGARYSNPCP' A
#
# COMPACT_ATOMS: atom_id res chain seq x y z
N MET A 1 1.28 4.71 9.95
CA MET A 1 2.26 3.63 10.15
C MET A 1 1.68 2.51 10.99
N ASP A 2 0.93 2.83 12.03
CA ASP A 2 0.40 1.83 12.98
C ASP A 2 -0.46 0.75 12.34
N LEU A 3 -1.21 1.07 11.28
CA LEU A 3 -2.06 0.11 10.57
C LEU A 3 -1.25 -1.02 9.91
N ALA A 4 -0.25 -0.68 9.08
CA ALA A 4 0.56 -1.69 8.39
C ALA A 4 1.26 -2.62 9.39
N HIS A 5 1.87 -2.05 10.43
CA HIS A 5 2.54 -2.83 11.47
C HIS A 5 1.57 -3.70 12.27
N LYS A 6 0.34 -3.24 12.56
CA LYS A 6 -0.71 -4.05 13.22
C LYS A 6 -1.03 -5.31 12.40
N HIS A 7 -0.96 -5.21 11.07
CA HIS A 7 -1.17 -6.32 10.14
C HIS A 7 0.12 -7.03 9.72
N GLY A 8 1.27 -6.72 10.35
CA GLY A 8 2.56 -7.35 10.07
C GLY A 8 3.14 -7.01 8.68
N LEU A 9 2.68 -5.93 8.06
CA LEU A 9 3.11 -5.48 6.73
C LEU A 9 4.10 -4.33 6.82
N ASP A 10 5.02 -4.28 5.86
CA ASP A 10 5.78 -3.06 5.58
C ASP A 10 4.84 -1.96 5.04
N PRO A 11 4.91 -0.73 5.56
CA PRO A 11 4.04 0.36 5.11
C PRO A 11 4.14 0.68 3.62
N SER A 12 5.34 0.60 3.03
CA SER A 12 5.54 0.83 1.60
C SER A 12 4.91 -0.30 0.79
N GLN A 13 5.09 -1.56 1.21
CA GLN A 13 4.43 -2.69 0.56
C GLN A 13 2.91 -2.60 0.61
N MET A 14 2.33 -2.24 1.77
CA MET A 14 0.88 -2.08 1.90
C MET A 14 0.34 -0.99 0.96
N ALA A 15 1.04 0.15 0.87
CA ALA A 15 0.64 1.24 -0.02
C ALA A 15 0.72 0.84 -1.51
N LEU A 16 1.79 0.14 -1.90
CA LEU A 16 1.97 -0.31 -3.27
C LEU A 16 0.95 -1.40 -3.65
N ALA A 17 0.70 -2.36 -2.76
CA ALA A 17 -0.32 -3.40 -2.95
C ALA A 17 -1.72 -2.80 -3.13
N PHE A 18 -2.07 -1.78 -2.33
CA PHE A 18 -3.32 -1.05 -2.46
C PHE A 18 -3.49 -0.40 -3.84
N VAL A 19 -2.43 0.21 -4.38
CA VAL A 19 -2.43 0.81 -5.72
C VAL A 19 -2.56 -0.26 -6.79
N ASN A 20 -1.80 -1.36 -6.67
CA ASN A 20 -1.80 -2.47 -7.64
C ASN A 20 -3.18 -3.15 -7.76
N GLN A 21 -3.96 -3.19 -6.68
CA GLN A 21 -5.30 -3.81 -6.67
C GLN A 21 -6.41 -2.91 -7.27
N ARG A 22 -6.09 -1.68 -7.72
CA ARG A 22 -7.10 -0.80 -8.32
C ARG A 22 -7.36 -1.16 -9.78
N PRO A 23 -8.63 -1.31 -10.19
CA PRO A 23 -8.98 -1.81 -11.53
C PRO A 23 -8.54 -0.88 -12.67
N PHE A 24 -8.28 0.40 -12.38
CA PHE A 24 -7.87 1.41 -13.35
C PHE A 24 -6.34 1.62 -13.40
N VAL A 25 -5.56 0.89 -12.59
CA VAL A 25 -4.10 1.00 -12.58
C VAL A 25 -3.52 -0.06 -13.51
N ALA A 26 -2.90 0.38 -14.61
CA ALA A 26 -2.20 -0.53 -15.52
C ALA A 26 -0.78 -0.88 -15.03
N SER A 27 -0.09 0.09 -14.43
CA SER A 27 1.25 -0.10 -13.88
C SER A 27 1.48 0.91 -12.75
N ASN A 28 2.22 0.48 -11.74
CA ASN A 28 2.67 1.31 -10.63
C ASN A 28 4.14 1.69 -10.83
N ILE A 29 4.46 2.99 -10.78
CA ILE A 29 5.83 3.50 -10.96
C ILE A 29 6.47 3.63 -9.59
N ILE A 30 7.37 2.69 -9.26
CA ILE A 30 8.04 2.63 -7.95
C ILE A 30 9.35 3.43 -7.96
N GLY A 31 9.62 4.13 -6.87
CA GLY A 31 10.90 4.82 -6.62
C GLY A 31 11.70 4.12 -5.52
N ALA A 32 13.00 3.96 -5.72
CA ALA A 32 13.93 3.41 -4.73
C ALA A 32 15.30 4.06 -4.89
N THR A 33 15.97 4.35 -3.77
CA THR A 33 17.35 4.90 -3.75
C THR A 33 18.39 3.82 -3.44
N ASN A 34 17.96 2.62 -3.05
CA ASN A 34 18.82 1.47 -2.82
C ASN A 34 18.12 0.16 -3.22
N LEU A 35 18.90 -0.93 -3.29
CA LEU A 35 18.43 -2.24 -3.75
C LEU A 35 17.45 -2.91 -2.78
N GLU A 36 17.58 -2.67 -1.48
CA GLU A 36 16.69 -3.24 -0.46
C GLU A 36 15.28 -2.68 -0.59
N GLN A 37 15.16 -1.36 -0.77
CA GLN A 37 13.89 -0.68 -1.07
C GLN A 37 13.29 -1.17 -2.38
N LEU A 38 14.10 -1.29 -3.43
CA LEU A 38 13.63 -1.78 -4.73
C LEU A 38 13.06 -3.19 -4.59
N LYS A 39 13.77 -4.08 -3.88
CA LYS A 39 13.32 -5.45 -3.63
C LYS A 39 12.01 -5.46 -2.84
N SER A 40 11.94 -4.75 -1.71
CA SER A 40 10.72 -4.65 -0.91
C SER A 40 9.53 -4.13 -1.73
N ASN A 41 9.75 -3.10 -2.55
CA ASN A 41 8.71 -2.51 -3.40
C ASN A 41 8.22 -3.49 -4.48
N ILE A 42 9.10 -4.30 -5.07
CA ILE A 42 8.71 -5.32 -6.04
C ILE A 42 7.91 -6.44 -5.36
N ASP A 43 8.36 -6.90 -4.20
CA ASP A 43 7.70 -7.96 -3.41
C ASP A 43 6.27 -7.54 -2.97
N SER A 44 5.91 -6.26 -3.06
CA SER A 44 4.53 -5.78 -2.84
C SER A 44 3.49 -6.36 -3.80
N ILE A 45 3.90 -6.92 -4.94
CA ILE A 45 3.00 -7.57 -5.90
C ILE A 45 2.34 -8.83 -5.33
N ASP A 46 3.03 -9.51 -4.42
CA ASP A 46 2.55 -10.74 -3.78
C ASP A 46 1.72 -10.46 -2.53
N VAL A 47 1.61 -9.19 -2.11
CA VAL A 47 0.84 -8.77 -0.95
C VAL A 47 -0.63 -8.60 -1.34
N THR A 48 -1.48 -9.48 -0.81
CA THR A 48 -2.94 -9.35 -0.90
C THR A 48 -3.47 -8.69 0.37
N LEU A 49 -4.24 -7.62 0.22
CA LEU A 49 -4.86 -6.93 1.36
C LEU A 49 -6.18 -7.63 1.66
N SER A 50 -6.40 -7.99 2.93
CA SER A 50 -7.68 -8.57 3.36
C SER A 50 -8.81 -7.54 3.30
N ASP A 51 -10.05 -8.02 3.19
CA ASP A 51 -11.23 -7.15 3.19
C ASP A 51 -11.31 -6.30 4.47
N GLU A 52 -10.94 -6.88 5.62
CA GLU A 52 -10.86 -6.15 6.90
C GLU A 52 -9.87 -4.98 6.83
N LEU A 53 -8.67 -5.21 6.28
CA LEU A 53 -7.66 -4.16 6.14
C LEU A 53 -8.12 -3.08 5.15
N LEU A 54 -8.80 -3.47 4.07
CA LEU A 54 -9.38 -2.53 3.11
C LEU A 54 -10.48 -1.67 3.75
N GLU A 55 -11.33 -2.23 4.60
CA GLU A 55 -12.32 -1.48 5.38
C GLU A 55 -11.66 -0.50 6.36
N GLU A 56 -10.65 -0.93 7.11
CA GLU A 56 -9.88 -0.06 8.01
C GLU A 56 -9.23 1.11 7.22
N LEU A 57 -8.66 0.84 6.04
CA LEU A 57 -8.11 1.86 5.14
C LEU A 57 -9.18 2.83 4.65
N GLN A 58 -10.39 2.35 4.31
CA GLN A 58 -11.49 3.22 3.88
C GLN A 58 -11.95 4.15 5.01
N ILE A 59 -12.07 3.67 6.24
CA ILE A 59 -12.45 4.50 7.40
C ILE A 59 -11.44 5.63 7.61
N ILE A 60 -10.15 5.32 7.51
CA ILE A 60 -9.08 6.32 7.65
C ILE A 60 -9.10 7.30 6.47
N GLY A 61 -9.24 6.80 5.24
CA GLY A 61 -9.33 7.64 4.03
C GLY A 61 -10.54 8.56 4.03
N ALA A 62 -11.68 8.12 4.58
CA ALA A 62 -12.87 8.97 4.74
C ALA A 62 -12.65 10.07 5.79
N ARG A 63 -11.91 9.78 6.87
CA ARG A 63 -11.55 10.77 7.89
C ARG A 63 -10.56 11.81 7.34
N TYR A 64 -9.59 11.36 6.55
CA TYR A 64 -8.57 12.20 5.92
C TYR A 64 -8.74 12.17 4.41
N SER A 65 -9.81 12.80 3.93
CA SER A 65 -10.12 12.82 2.50
C SER A 65 -9.18 13.77 1.75
N ASN A 66 -8.48 13.22 0.75
CA ASN A 66 -7.53 13.92 -0.12
C ASN A 66 -6.59 14.92 0.60
N PRO A 67 -5.79 14.46 1.58
CA PRO A 67 -4.94 15.35 2.39
C PRO A 67 -3.72 15.87 1.62
N CYS A 68 -3.38 15.23 0.50
CA CYS A 68 -2.27 15.58 -0.38
C CYS A 68 -2.76 15.44 -1.85
N PRO A 69 -3.26 16.53 -2.45
CA PRO A 69 -3.75 16.55 -3.84
C PRO A 69 -2.62 16.59 -4.87
#